data_AF-A0A3B9YU95-F1
#
_entry.id   AF-A0A3B9YU95-F1
#
_cell.length_a   1.000
_cell.length_b   1.000
_cell.length_c   1.000
_cell.angle_alpha   90.00
_cell.angle_beta   90.00
_cell.angle_gamma   90.00
#
_symmetry.space_group_name_H-M   'P 1'
#
loop_
_entity.id
_entity.type
_entity.pdbx_description
1 polymer ?
#
loop_
_entity_poly.entity_id
_entity_poly.type
_entity_poly.pdbx_seq_one_letter_code
_entity_poly.pdbx_strand_id
1 'polypeptide(L)'
;MPAPITRPLRNVTKPAPAIERYLSIAKQFDLSPVQLAIKFCDTRSFVTSTIIGATSMEQLVANIAAVNAPWTAEIEAAVNAAHHAQPNPAP
;
A
#
# COMPACT_ATOMS: atom_id res chain seq x y z
N MET A 1 4.11 -5.85 -28.25
CA MET A 1 3.73 -5.10 -27.03
C MET A 1 2.28 -5.40 -26.74
N PRO A 2 1.93 -6.18 -25.70
CA PRO A 2 0.52 -6.40 -25.36
C PRO A 2 -0.06 -5.18 -24.63
N ALA A 3 -1.28 -4.81 -24.98
CA ALA A 3 -2.01 -3.65 -24.46
C ALA A 3 -2.30 -3.78 -22.95
N PRO A 4 -2.38 -2.66 -22.19
CA PRO A 4 -2.72 -2.71 -20.77
C PRO A 4 -4.15 -3.25 -20.60
N ILE A 5 -4.27 -4.32 -19.81
CA ILE A 5 -5.55 -4.95 -19.45
C ILE A 5 -6.25 -4.00 -18.47
N THR A 6 -6.98 -3.00 -18.98
CA THR A 6 -7.84 -2.14 -18.14
C THR A 6 -9.09 -2.92 -17.77
N ARG A 7 -8.97 -3.76 -16.74
CA ARG A 7 -10.11 -4.38 -16.07
C ARG A 7 -11.01 -3.27 -15.53
N PRO A 8 -12.32 -3.27 -15.82
CA PRO A 8 -13.23 -2.27 -15.27
C PRO A 8 -13.21 -2.36 -13.74
N LEU A 9 -13.11 -1.19 -13.09
CA LEU A 9 -13.12 -1.08 -11.63
C LEU A 9 -14.43 -1.68 -11.10
N ARG A 10 -14.36 -2.87 -10.50
CA ARG A 10 -15.49 -3.48 -9.79
C ARG A 10 -15.89 -2.54 -8.66
N ASN A 11 -17.02 -1.87 -8.82
CA ASN A 11 -17.76 -1.07 -7.84
C ASN A 11 -17.10 -0.96 -6.45
N VAL A 12 -16.19 0.00 -6.27
CA VAL A 12 -15.35 0.17 -5.06
C VAL A 12 -16.10 0.99 -3.99
N THR A 13 -17.36 0.65 -3.70
CA THR A 13 -18.25 1.54 -2.93
C THR A 13 -18.12 1.45 -1.40
N LYS A 14 -17.21 0.64 -0.85
CA LYS A 14 -17.04 0.45 0.62
C LYS A 14 -15.70 0.92 1.22
N PRO A 15 -14.53 0.71 0.59
CA PRO A 15 -13.25 1.15 1.17
C PRO A 15 -12.70 2.46 0.57
N ALA A 16 -13.39 3.11 -0.37
CA ALA A 16 -12.86 4.30 -1.07
C ALA A 16 -12.30 5.40 -0.15
N PRO A 17 -12.97 5.78 0.97
CA PRO A 17 -12.44 6.81 1.87
C PRO A 17 -11.15 6.38 2.60
N ALA A 18 -11.01 5.10 2.93
CA ALA A 18 -9.79 4.58 3.55
C ALA A 18 -8.63 4.57 2.54
N ILE A 19 -8.90 4.14 1.31
CA ILE A 19 -7.91 4.12 0.22
C ILE A 19 -7.38 5.54 -0.04
N GLU A 20 -8.26 6.53 -0.17
CA GLU A 20 -7.87 7.93 -0.40
C GLU A 20 -6.97 8.50 0.72
N ARG A 21 -7.22 8.12 1.97
CA ARG A 21 -6.35 8.51 3.10
C ARG A 21 -4.97 7.91 2.98
N TYR A 22 -4.85 6.61 2.70
CA TYR A 22 -3.53 5.98 2.51
C TYR A 22 -2.80 6.51 1.28
N LEU A 23 -3.52 6.82 0.19
CA LEU A 23 -2.94 7.49 -0.98
C LEU A 23 -2.43 8.90 -0.63
N SER A 24 -3.14 9.61 0.24
CA SER A 24 -2.73 10.94 0.71
C SER A 24 -1.49 10.86 1.61
N ILE A 25 -1.44 9.89 2.52
CA ILE A 25 -0.27 9.61 3.37
C ILE A 25 0.94 9.28 2.49
N ALA A 26 0.78 8.38 1.51
CA ALA A 26 1.85 8.03 0.58
C ALA A 26 2.41 9.27 -0.12
N LYS A 27 1.54 10.16 -0.63
CA LYS A 27 1.95 11.43 -1.23
C LYS A 27 2.64 12.39 -0.25
N GLN A 28 2.20 12.47 1.00
CA GLN A 28 2.82 13.35 2.02
C GLN A 28 4.26 12.95 2.33
N PHE A 29 4.57 11.65 2.29
CA PHE A 29 5.90 11.12 2.60
C PHE A 29 6.73 10.79 1.34
N ASP A 30 6.30 11.24 0.15
CA ASP A 30 6.95 10.96 -1.13
C ASP A 30 7.18 9.46 -1.39
N LEU A 31 6.25 8.63 -0.92
CA LEU A 31 6.25 7.18 -1.10
C LEU A 31 5.23 6.78 -2.16
N SER A 32 5.54 5.76 -2.95
CA SER A 32 4.50 5.13 -3.75
C SER A 32 3.51 4.36 -2.85
N PRO A 33 2.23 4.26 -3.23
CA PRO A 33 1.24 3.51 -2.44
C PRO A 33 1.65 2.04 -2.22
N VAL A 34 2.31 1.45 -3.21
CA VAL A 34 2.85 0.09 -3.17
C VAL A 34 3.94 -0.02 -2.09
N GLN A 35 4.87 0.94 -2.07
CA GLN A 35 5.94 0.95 -1.08
C GLN A 35 5.42 1.12 0.34
N LEU A 36 4.46 2.03 0.54
CA LEU A 36 3.83 2.23 1.86
C LEU A 36 3.16 0.94 2.36
N ALA A 37 2.39 0.26 1.50
CA ALA A 37 1.66 -0.94 1.87
C ALA A 37 2.59 -2.13 2.17
N ILE A 38 3.59 -2.38 1.33
CA ILE A 38 4.53 -3.49 1.53
C ILE A 38 5.42 -3.21 2.75
N LYS A 39 5.91 -1.98 2.91
CA LYS A 39 6.77 -1.62 4.05
C LYS A 39 6.02 -1.72 5.37
N PHE A 40 4.74 -1.34 5.39
CA PHE A 40 3.90 -1.56 6.57
C PHE A 40 3.89 -3.03 7.00
N CYS A 41 3.70 -3.97 6.08
CA CYS A 41 3.73 -5.41 6.39
C CYS A 41 5.12 -5.85 6.88
N ASP A 42 6.18 -5.40 6.22
CA ASP A 42 7.59 -5.71 6.55
C ASP A 42 8.01 -5.23 7.95
N THR A 43 7.46 -4.10 8.42
CA THR A 43 7.82 -3.52 9.73
C THR A 43 7.24 -4.26 10.94
N ARG A 44 6.32 -5.21 10.73
CA ARG A 44 5.67 -5.92 11.83
C ARG A 44 6.50 -7.12 12.27
N SER A 45 6.83 -7.16 13.55
CA SER A 45 7.68 -8.20 14.15
C SER A 45 7.17 -9.63 13.98
N PHE A 46 5.87 -9.81 13.72
CA PHE A 46 5.24 -11.12 13.49
C PHE A 46 5.21 -11.55 12.02
N VAL A 47 5.68 -10.71 11.09
CA VAL A 47 5.73 -11.02 9.65
C VAL A 47 7.12 -11.50 9.28
N THR A 48 7.26 -12.78 8.93
CA THR A 48 8.54 -13.35 8.46
C THR A 48 8.80 -13.07 6.99
N SER A 49 7.75 -13.03 6.17
CA SER A 49 7.84 -12.80 4.73
C SER A 49 6.56 -12.17 4.20
N THR A 50 6.69 -11.26 3.24
CA THR A 50 5.57 -10.61 2.56
C THR A 50 5.43 -11.18 1.14
N ILE A 51 4.31 -11.85 0.88
CA ILE A 51 4.00 -12.40 -0.45
C ILE A 51 3.47 -11.27 -1.34
N ILE A 52 4.18 -10.99 -2.44
CA ILE A 52 3.80 -9.96 -3.41
C ILE A 52 3.25 -10.57 -4.70
N GLY A 53 2.21 -9.95 -5.25
CA GLY A 53 1.65 -10.30 -6.55
C GLY A 53 2.06 -9.27 -7.60
N ALA A 54 2.61 -9.73 -8.74
CA ALA A 54 2.94 -8.88 -9.88
C ALA A 54 2.53 -9.58 -11.17
N THR A 55 1.93 -8.83 -12.09
CA THR A 55 1.55 -9.30 -13.44
C THR A 55 2.48 -8.77 -14.53
N SER A 56 3.34 -7.82 -14.19
CA SER A 56 4.37 -7.26 -15.07
C SER A 56 5.71 -7.10 -14.34
N MET A 57 6.80 -6.97 -15.10
CA MET A 57 8.14 -6.79 -14.53
C MET A 57 8.28 -5.44 -13.83
N GLU A 58 7.64 -4.38 -14.35
CA GLU A 58 7.67 -3.06 -13.72
C GLU A 58 7.00 -3.08 -12.33
N GLN A 59 5.89 -3.80 -12.20
CA GLN A 59 5.23 -4.01 -10.90
C GLN A 59 6.14 -4.78 -9.94
N LEU A 60 6.79 -5.84 -10.42
CA LEU A 60 7.69 -6.64 -9.59
C LEU A 60 8.87 -5.79 -9.07
N VAL A 61 9.50 -5.02 -9.95
CA VAL A 61 10.62 -4.13 -9.57
C VAL A 61 10.17 -3.09 -8.54
N ALA A 62 9.01 -2.46 -8.76
CA ALA A 62 8.45 -1.48 -7.81
C ALA A 62 8.10 -2.13 -6.45
N ASN A 63 7.53 -3.33 -6.46
CA ASN A 63 7.18 -4.07 -5.25
C ASN A 63 8.43 -4.44 -4.43
N ILE A 64 9.50 -4.91 -5.08
CA ILE A 64 10.76 -5.28 -4.42
C ILE A 64 11.46 -4.03 -3.88
N ALA A 65 11.43 -2.92 -4.60
CA ALA A 65 12.02 -1.65 -4.15
C ALA A 65 11.40 -1.14 -2.84
N ALA A 66 10.20 -1.60 -2.46
CA ALA A 66 9.56 -1.26 -1.19
C ALA A 66 10.33 -1.68 0.04
N VAL A 67 11.17 -2.72 -0.02
CA VAL A 67 11.97 -3.15 1.14
C VAL A 67 12.91 -2.05 1.63
N ASN A 68 13.39 -1.21 0.70
CA ASN A 68 14.32 -0.11 0.98
C ASN A 68 13.62 1.21 1.30
N ALA A 69 12.28 1.25 1.29
CA ALA A 69 11.54 2.46 1.61
C ALA A 69 11.74 2.84 3.09
N PRO A 70 11.92 4.13 3.40
CA PRO A 70 12.04 4.58 4.78
C PRO A 70 10.73 4.36 5.54
N TRP A 71 10.84 3.91 6.79
CA TRP A 71 9.71 3.81 7.72
C TRP A 71 10.03 4.58 8.99
N THR A 72 9.44 5.75 9.15
CA THR A 72 9.65 6.63 10.30
C THR A 72 8.49 6.51 11.30
N ALA A 73 8.71 6.96 12.54
CA ALA A 73 7.66 7.01 13.55
C ALA A 73 6.47 7.91 13.13
N GLU A 74 6.71 8.90 12.28
CA GLU A 74 5.67 9.78 11.74
C GLU A 74 4.75 9.05 10.76
N ILE A 75 5.33 8.23 9.88
CA ILE A 75 4.56 7.38 8.95
C ILE A 75 3.73 6.37 9.75
N GLU A 76 4.35 5.73 10.75
CA GLU A 76 3.66 4.81 11.65
C GLU A 76 2.46 5.48 12.35
N ALA A 77 2.65 6.68 12.90
CA ALA A 77 1.57 7.44 13.54
C ALA A 77 0.45 7.81 12.57
N ALA A 78 0.79 8.25 11.35
CA ALA A 78 -0.18 8.62 10.31
C ALA A 78 -1.01 7.41 9.86
N VAL A 79 -0.37 6.27 9.64
CA VAL A 79 -1.02 5.02 9.26
C VAL A 79 -1.93 4.51 10.38
N ASN A 80 -1.48 4.56 11.63
CA ASN A 80 -2.29 4.18 12.78
C ASN A 80 -3.52 5.10 12.93
N ALA A 81 -3.36 6.41 12.76
CA ALA A 81 -4.48 7.36 12.80
C ALA A 81 -5.51 7.06 11.69
N ALA A 82 -5.06 6.77 10.47
CA ALA A 82 -5.94 6.38 9.37
C ALA A 82 -6.67 5.06 9.65
N HIS A 83 -5.99 4.08 10.26
CA HIS A 83 -6.60 2.81 10.68
C HIS A 83 -7.62 3.02 11.81
N HIS A 84 -7.33 3.84 12.82
CA HIS A 84 -8.26 4.17 13.90
C HIS A 84 -9.52 4.88 13.41
N ALA A 85 -9.41 5.72 12.39
CA ALA A 85 -10.55 6.43 11.80
C ALA A 85 -11.52 5.49 11.06
N GLN A 86 -11.02 4.37 10.53
CA GLN A 86 -11.84 3.38 9.84
C GLN A 86 -11.24 1.98 10.05
N PRO A 87 -11.49 1.37 11.22
CA PRO A 87 -10.93 0.07 11.54
C PRO A 87 -11.54 -1.00 10.62
N ASN A 88 -10.68 -1.90 10.13
CA ASN A 88 -11.04 -3.06 9.31
C ASN A 88 -12.06 -2.78 8.18
N PRO A 89 -11.71 -1.92 7.21
CA PRO A 89 -12.61 -1.55 6.11
C PRO A 89 -12.85 -2.69 5.10
N ALA A 90 -12.00 -3.71 5.10
CA ALA A 90 -12.09 -4.91 4.28
C ALA A 90 -11.66 -6.13 5.11
N PRO A 91 -12.61 -6.86 5.74
CA PRO A 91 -12.32 -8.12 6.43
C PRO A 91 -12.02 -9.25 5.46
#